data_AF-A0A9E4EZM5-F1
#
_entry.id   AF-A0A9E4EZM5-F1
#
_cell.length_a   1.000
_cell.length_b   1.000
_cell.length_c   1.000
_cell.angle_alpha   90.00
_cell.angle_beta   90.00
_cell.angle_gamma   90.00
#
_symmetry.space_group_name_H-M   'P 1'
#
loop_
_entity.id
_entity.type
_entity.pdbx_description
1 polymer ?
#
loop_
_entity_poly.entity_id
_entity_poly.type
_entity_poly.pdbx_seq_one_letter_code
_entity_poly.pdbx_strand_id
1 'polypeptide(L)'
;ARVPRALSVEEIAEIQEAFRQGARRADEAGFGWLEIHGAHGYLFHSFHSPVSNHREDNYGGSFENRIRFTLETVRIVREQWPEEKPLAIRLSCTDYFEGGWTLDETIELAKILKIEGIDLIDCSGGGGTPLAKVPVGPGYQAPLSQAVRSGADIPTATVGMITQAWQADQIVRNGEADIVFMAREMLREPYWPQKAAAALGVMDEAYVADQYHRAHGR
;
A
#
# COMPACT_ATOMS: atom_id res chain seq x y z
N ALA A 1 19.18 -2.93 -21.92
CA ALA A 1 17.81 -2.80 -21.38
C ALA A 1 16.85 -2.46 -22.52
N ARG A 2 15.60 -2.94 -22.49
CA ARG A 2 14.56 -2.51 -23.45
C ARG A 2 13.86 -1.29 -22.88
N VAL A 3 13.64 -0.27 -23.70
CA VAL A 3 12.88 0.93 -23.32
C VAL A 3 11.39 0.58 -23.39
N PRO A 4 10.57 0.89 -22.36
CA PRO A 4 9.13 0.67 -22.43
C PRO A 4 8.49 1.57 -23.48
N ARG A 5 7.42 1.07 -24.11
CA ARG A 5 6.59 1.89 -25.01
C ARG A 5 5.61 2.71 -24.16
N ALA A 6 5.46 4.00 -24.47
CA ALA A 6 4.42 4.83 -23.86
C ALA A 6 3.02 4.37 -24.29
N LEU A 7 2.11 4.29 -23.33
CA LEU A 7 0.70 3.95 -23.57
C LEU A 7 -0.02 5.09 -24.30
N SER A 8 -0.91 4.76 -25.23
CA SER A 8 -1.91 5.72 -25.72
C SER A 8 -3.03 5.93 -24.70
N VAL A 9 -3.90 6.92 -24.94
CA VAL A 9 -5.06 7.16 -24.06
C VAL A 9 -6.06 6.00 -24.13
N GLU A 10 -6.20 5.38 -25.30
CA GLU A 10 -7.03 4.19 -25.50
C GLU A 10 -6.49 3.00 -24.70
N GLU A 11 -5.18 2.78 -24.72
CA GLU A 11 -4.55 1.70 -23.94
C GLU A 11 -4.63 1.93 -22.44
N ILE A 12 -4.63 3.19 -21.98
CA ILE A 12 -4.91 3.54 -20.59
C ILE A 12 -6.34 3.08 -20.22
N ALA A 13 -7.32 3.36 -21.07
CA ALA A 13 -8.71 2.95 -20.87
C ALA A 13 -8.88 1.42 -20.88
N GLU A 14 -8.16 0.71 -21.75
CA GLU A 14 -8.14 -0.77 -21.78
C GLU A 14 -7.61 -1.36 -20.48
N ILE A 15 -6.54 -0.78 -19.91
CA ILE A 15 -5.99 -1.22 -18.62
C ILE A 15 -6.97 -0.93 -17.49
N GLN A 16 -7.59 0.25 -17.47
CA GLN A 16 -8.64 0.61 -16.52
C GLN A 16 -9.80 -0.40 -16.54
N GLU A 17 -10.24 -0.82 -17.72
CA GLU A 17 -11.24 -1.86 -17.86
C GLU A 17 -10.73 -3.22 -17.36
N ALA A 18 -9.45 -3.55 -17.55
CA ALA A 18 -8.87 -4.76 -16.96
C ALA A 18 -8.92 -4.72 -15.41
N PHE A 19 -8.71 -3.56 -14.79
CA PHE A 19 -8.89 -3.38 -13.33
C PHE A 19 -10.36 -3.52 -12.91
N ARG A 20 -11.31 -2.99 -13.68
CA ARG A 20 -12.75 -3.21 -13.47
C ARG A 20 -13.07 -4.71 -13.37
N GLN A 21 -12.64 -5.45 -14.39
CA GLN A 21 -12.89 -6.89 -14.47
C GLN A 21 -12.13 -7.66 -13.38
N GLY A 22 -10.94 -7.19 -12.97
CA GLY A 22 -10.18 -7.74 -11.85
C GLY A 22 -10.94 -7.62 -10.52
N ALA A 23 -11.47 -6.43 -10.22
CA ALA A 23 -12.24 -6.17 -9.01
C ALA A 23 -13.51 -7.03 -8.96
N ARG A 24 -14.25 -7.11 -10.06
CA ARG A 24 -15.44 -7.98 -10.17
C ARG A 24 -15.10 -9.44 -9.90
N ARG A 25 -14.04 -9.97 -10.53
CA ARG A 25 -13.62 -11.37 -10.30
C ARG A 25 -13.15 -11.63 -8.87
N ALA A 26 -12.50 -10.65 -8.24
CA ALA A 26 -12.10 -10.76 -6.84
C ALA A 26 -13.34 -10.86 -5.93
N ASP A 27 -14.38 -10.09 -6.21
CA ASP A 27 -15.62 -10.15 -5.45
C ASP A 27 -16.33 -11.51 -5.64
N GLU A 28 -16.50 -11.94 -6.89
CA GLU A 28 -17.08 -13.25 -7.25
C GLU A 28 -16.31 -14.42 -6.61
N ALA A 29 -15.00 -14.29 -6.41
CA ALA A 29 -14.15 -15.28 -5.75
C ALA A 29 -14.23 -15.25 -4.22
N GLY A 30 -14.96 -14.29 -3.62
CA GLY A 30 -15.17 -14.20 -2.18
C GLY A 30 -14.06 -13.51 -1.41
N PHE A 31 -13.20 -12.72 -2.07
CA PHE A 31 -12.24 -11.88 -1.34
C PHE A 31 -12.99 -10.87 -0.44
N GLY A 32 -12.49 -10.68 0.78
CA GLY A 32 -13.03 -9.74 1.77
C GLY A 32 -12.29 -8.40 1.83
N TRP A 33 -11.20 -8.26 1.09
CA TRP A 33 -10.34 -7.07 1.04
C TRP A 33 -9.73 -6.98 -0.37
N LEU A 34 -9.67 -5.78 -0.93
CA LEU A 34 -9.01 -5.51 -2.21
C LEU A 34 -7.96 -4.43 -2.03
N GLU A 35 -6.76 -4.65 -2.58
CA GLU A 35 -5.69 -3.65 -2.60
C GLU A 35 -5.22 -3.38 -4.03
N ILE A 36 -5.26 -2.11 -4.44
CA ILE A 36 -4.67 -1.67 -5.72
C ILE A 36 -3.17 -1.46 -5.51
N HIS A 37 -2.35 -2.06 -6.36
CA HIS A 37 -0.90 -1.89 -6.27
C HIS A 37 -0.44 -0.63 -7.01
N GLY A 38 -0.29 0.47 -6.26
CA GLY A 38 0.16 1.77 -6.77
C GLY A 38 1.59 2.16 -6.41
N ALA A 39 2.49 1.19 -6.24
CA ALA A 39 3.81 1.40 -5.63
C ALA A 39 4.95 0.75 -6.44
N HIS A 40 6.17 0.86 -5.92
CA HIS A 40 7.37 0.08 -6.30
C HIS A 40 7.83 0.20 -7.74
N GLY A 41 7.41 1.25 -8.44
CA GLY A 41 7.82 1.51 -9.83
C GLY A 41 7.01 0.72 -10.86
N TYR A 42 5.97 0.00 -10.42
CA TYR A 42 4.96 -0.54 -11.32
C TYR A 42 4.06 0.57 -11.87
N LEU A 43 3.06 0.17 -12.65
CA LEU A 43 2.36 1.06 -13.57
C LEU A 43 1.87 2.37 -12.93
N PHE A 44 1.03 2.34 -11.88
CA PHE A 44 0.53 3.60 -11.29
C PHE A 44 1.65 4.45 -10.69
N HIS A 45 2.60 3.84 -9.97
CA HIS A 45 3.74 4.59 -9.42
C HIS A 45 4.57 5.24 -10.53
N SER A 46 4.69 4.57 -11.69
CA SER A 46 5.38 5.14 -12.85
C SER A 46 4.62 6.29 -13.51
N PHE A 47 3.30 6.42 -13.28
CA PHE A 47 2.55 7.62 -13.64
C PHE A 47 2.73 8.73 -12.59
N HIS A 48 2.79 8.38 -11.30
CA HIS A 48 3.01 9.35 -10.22
C HIS A 48 4.37 10.03 -10.34
N SER A 49 5.44 9.26 -10.52
CA SER A 49 6.80 9.78 -10.38
C SER A 49 7.28 10.56 -11.63
N PRO A 50 7.73 11.83 -11.47
CA PRO A 50 8.36 12.59 -12.56
C PRO A 50 9.65 11.96 -13.11
N VAL A 51 10.26 11.02 -12.38
CA VAL A 51 11.45 10.28 -12.81
C VAL A 51 11.14 9.33 -13.96
N SER A 52 9.89 8.88 -14.08
CA SER A 52 9.45 7.92 -15.10
C SER A 52 8.35 8.46 -16.02
N ASN A 53 7.53 9.38 -15.54
CA ASN A 53 6.49 10.02 -16.33
C ASN A 53 6.97 11.33 -16.96
N HIS A 54 7.34 11.23 -18.24
CA HIS A 54 7.68 12.39 -19.08
C HIS A 54 6.60 12.71 -20.11
N ARG A 55 5.34 12.31 -19.86
CA ARG A 55 4.24 12.60 -20.77
C ARG A 55 3.94 14.10 -20.78
N GLU A 56 3.56 14.61 -21.94
CA GLU A 56 3.14 15.99 -22.17
C GLU A 56 1.62 16.13 -22.34
N ASP A 57 0.89 15.03 -22.23
CA ASP A 57 -0.58 15.01 -22.28
C ASP A 57 -1.20 15.13 -20.89
N ASN A 58 -2.53 14.92 -20.81
CA ASN A 58 -3.31 15.04 -19.58
C ASN A 58 -2.94 14.00 -18.50
N TYR A 59 -2.01 13.09 -18.76
CA TYR A 59 -1.53 12.09 -17.79
C TYR A 59 -0.09 12.33 -17.33
N GLY A 60 0.55 13.45 -17.69
CA GLY A 60 1.88 13.83 -17.20
C GLY A 60 2.06 15.32 -16.92
N GLY A 61 3.24 15.68 -16.45
CA GLY A 61 3.57 17.05 -16.05
C GLY A 61 3.07 17.38 -14.63
N SER A 62 1.92 18.04 -14.52
CA SER A 62 1.40 18.52 -13.23
C SER A 62 1.07 17.36 -12.28
N PHE A 63 0.94 17.67 -10.99
CA PHE A 63 0.50 16.71 -9.98
C PHE A 63 -0.86 16.09 -10.35
N GLU A 64 -1.83 16.91 -10.72
CA GLU A 64 -3.20 16.51 -11.07
C GLU A 64 -3.21 15.55 -12.27
N ASN A 65 -2.35 15.80 -13.26
CA ASN A 65 -2.22 14.94 -14.43
C ASN A 65 -1.55 13.61 -14.07
N ARG A 66 -0.48 13.63 -13.27
CA ARG A 66 0.26 12.41 -12.87
C ARG A 66 -0.59 11.46 -12.02
N ILE A 67 -1.52 11.98 -11.22
CA ILE A 67 -2.43 11.14 -10.43
C ILE A 67 -3.70 10.72 -11.17
N ARG A 68 -4.01 11.33 -12.32
CA ARG A 68 -5.26 11.13 -13.06
C ARG A 68 -5.58 9.66 -13.33
N PHE A 69 -4.60 8.92 -13.85
CA PHE A 69 -4.75 7.48 -14.11
C PHE A 69 -5.16 6.70 -12.86
N THR A 70 -4.61 7.07 -11.70
CA THR A 70 -4.94 6.42 -10.42
C THR A 70 -6.35 6.75 -9.99
N LEU A 71 -6.74 8.03 -10.02
CA LEU A 71 -8.07 8.46 -9.60
C LEU A 71 -9.17 7.84 -10.46
N GLU A 72 -9.00 7.86 -11.78
CA GLU A 72 -9.94 7.24 -12.71
C GLU A 72 -10.06 5.73 -12.46
N THR A 73 -8.94 5.04 -12.26
CA THR A 73 -8.97 3.59 -11.99
C THR A 73 -9.59 3.26 -10.63
N VAL A 74 -9.33 4.06 -9.59
CA VAL A 74 -9.93 3.89 -8.26
C VAL A 74 -11.45 4.02 -8.35
N ARG A 75 -11.97 5.03 -9.05
CA ARG A 75 -13.42 5.20 -9.27
C ARG A 75 -14.02 3.97 -9.95
N ILE A 76 -13.39 3.48 -11.02
CA ILE A 76 -13.82 2.30 -11.77
C ILE A 76 -13.83 1.04 -10.90
N VAL A 77 -12.79 0.82 -10.09
CA VAL A 77 -12.71 -0.31 -9.17
C VAL A 77 -13.76 -0.19 -8.08
N ARG A 78 -13.95 1.01 -7.53
CA ARG A 78 -14.90 1.27 -6.46
C ARG A 78 -16.34 1.01 -6.90
N GLU A 79 -16.68 1.27 -8.16
CA GLU A 79 -17.99 0.92 -8.77
C GLU A 79 -18.27 -0.59 -8.83
N GLN A 80 -17.23 -1.44 -8.81
CA GLN A 80 -17.39 -2.91 -8.89
C GLN A 80 -17.20 -3.61 -7.55
N TRP A 81 -16.42 -3.02 -6.66
CA TRP A 81 -16.15 -3.57 -5.34
C TRP A 81 -17.31 -3.22 -4.40
N PRO A 82 -17.81 -4.15 -3.54
CA PRO A 82 -18.89 -3.84 -2.60
C PRO A 82 -18.50 -2.78 -1.56
N GLU A 83 -19.38 -1.81 -1.31
CA GLU A 83 -19.11 -0.64 -0.45
C GLU A 83 -18.71 -1.04 0.98
N GLU A 84 -19.26 -2.13 1.50
CA GLU A 84 -18.98 -2.66 2.83
C GLU A 84 -17.62 -3.36 2.95
N LYS A 85 -16.95 -3.66 1.83
CA LYS A 85 -15.65 -4.31 1.82
C LYS A 85 -14.53 -3.27 1.67
N PRO A 86 -13.46 -3.35 2.49
CA PRO A 86 -12.34 -2.42 2.39
C PRO A 86 -11.69 -2.43 1.01
N LEU A 87 -11.44 -1.22 0.49
CA LEU A 87 -10.61 -0.95 -0.67
C LEU A 87 -9.38 -0.15 -0.24
N ALA A 88 -8.22 -0.79 -0.33
CA ALA A 88 -6.94 -0.16 -0.05
C ALA A 88 -6.18 0.16 -1.33
N ILE A 89 -5.19 1.04 -1.21
CA ILE A 89 -4.17 1.26 -2.23
C ILE A 89 -2.80 1.32 -1.59
N ARG A 90 -1.87 0.58 -2.16
CA ARG A 90 -0.47 0.62 -1.76
C ARG A 90 0.27 1.69 -2.53
N LEU A 91 0.99 2.56 -1.83
CA LEU A 91 1.76 3.66 -2.42
C LEU A 91 3.24 3.57 -2.03
N SER A 92 4.11 3.98 -2.95
CA SER A 92 5.48 4.36 -2.59
C SER A 92 5.43 5.81 -2.14
N CYS A 93 5.50 6.06 -0.83
CA CYS A 93 5.30 7.40 -0.28
C CYS A 93 6.44 8.37 -0.62
N THR A 94 7.56 7.87 -1.12
CA THR A 94 8.63 8.67 -1.69
C THR A 94 9.49 7.81 -2.60
N ASP A 95 10.08 8.41 -3.63
CA ASP A 95 11.09 7.75 -4.46
C ASP A 95 12.47 7.65 -3.80
N TYR A 96 12.72 8.40 -2.72
CA TYR A 96 14.06 8.61 -2.15
C TYR A 96 15.09 9.09 -3.20
N PHE A 97 14.62 9.93 -4.13
CA PHE A 97 15.41 10.47 -5.23
C PHE A 97 15.07 11.94 -5.45
N GLU A 98 16.09 12.75 -5.73
CA GLU A 98 15.91 14.18 -6.01
C GLU A 98 15.12 14.38 -7.30
N GLY A 99 14.07 15.19 -7.24
CA GLY A 99 13.13 15.38 -8.36
C GLY A 99 12.16 14.21 -8.58
N GLY A 100 12.13 13.22 -7.67
CA GLY A 100 11.14 12.14 -7.66
C GLY A 100 9.87 12.48 -6.88
N TRP A 101 9.00 11.48 -6.76
CA TRP A 101 7.77 11.55 -5.98
C TRP A 101 8.08 11.76 -4.49
N THR A 102 7.34 12.67 -3.86
CA THR A 102 7.58 13.12 -2.49
C THR A 102 6.52 12.65 -1.50
N LEU A 103 6.85 12.74 -0.20
CA LEU A 103 5.91 12.45 0.88
C LEU A 103 4.74 13.45 0.89
N ASP A 104 5.00 14.73 0.62
CA ASP A 104 3.96 15.75 0.56
C ASP A 104 2.95 15.46 -0.56
N GLU A 105 3.44 15.07 -1.74
CA GLU A 105 2.56 14.63 -2.84
C GLU A 105 1.75 13.38 -2.47
N THR A 106 2.33 12.45 -1.71
CA THR A 106 1.61 11.28 -1.21
C THR A 106 0.49 11.67 -0.24
N ILE A 107 0.75 12.64 0.65
CA ILE A 107 -0.27 13.15 1.58
C ILE A 107 -1.41 13.82 0.81
N GLU A 108 -1.11 14.66 -0.19
CA GLU A 108 -2.14 15.29 -1.03
C GLU A 108 -2.93 14.25 -1.84
N LEU A 109 -2.26 13.25 -2.41
CA LEU A 109 -2.93 12.15 -3.10
C LEU A 109 -3.82 11.35 -2.15
N ALA A 110 -3.36 11.05 -0.94
CA ALA A 110 -4.13 10.31 0.07
C ALA A 110 -5.40 11.05 0.50
N LYS A 111 -5.36 12.39 0.63
CA LYS A 111 -6.57 13.21 0.88
C LYS A 111 -7.60 13.06 -0.22
N ILE A 112 -7.16 13.09 -1.48
CA ILE A 112 -8.06 12.94 -2.63
C ILE A 112 -8.61 11.51 -2.66
N LEU A 113 -7.76 10.50 -2.49
CA LEU A 113 -8.17 9.09 -2.48
C LEU A 113 -9.19 8.76 -1.39
N LYS A 114 -9.07 9.37 -0.20
CA LYS A 114 -10.08 9.28 0.86
C LYS A 114 -11.47 9.70 0.36
N ILE A 115 -11.54 10.80 -0.39
CA ILE A 115 -12.80 11.31 -0.96
C ILE A 115 -13.34 10.37 -2.05
N GLU A 116 -12.44 9.73 -2.81
CA GLU A 116 -12.79 8.76 -3.86
C GLU A 116 -13.18 7.36 -3.34
N GLY A 117 -13.19 7.16 -2.02
CA GLY A 117 -13.64 5.91 -1.39
C GLY A 117 -12.54 4.86 -1.17
N ILE A 118 -11.28 5.28 -1.05
CA ILE A 118 -10.22 4.45 -0.48
C ILE A 118 -10.31 4.47 1.04
N ASP A 119 -10.29 3.28 1.64
CA ASP A 119 -10.45 3.08 3.08
C ASP A 119 -9.11 3.05 3.83
N LEU A 120 -8.02 2.69 3.15
CA LEU A 120 -6.69 2.58 3.76
C LEU A 120 -5.56 2.82 2.74
N ILE A 121 -4.51 3.51 3.18
CA ILE A 121 -3.24 3.62 2.43
C ILE A 121 -2.22 2.63 3.01
N ASP A 122 -1.75 1.68 2.19
CA ASP A 122 -0.58 0.85 2.52
C ASP A 122 0.71 1.60 2.15
N CYS A 123 1.41 2.08 3.17
CA CYS A 123 2.54 2.99 3.05
C CYS A 123 3.86 2.23 2.88
N SER A 124 4.39 2.25 1.65
CA SER A 124 5.73 1.77 1.32
C SER A 124 6.61 2.90 0.78
N GLY A 125 7.72 2.60 0.10
CA GLY A 125 8.64 3.60 -0.44
C GLY A 125 9.60 3.00 -1.48
N GLY A 126 10.11 3.86 -2.36
CA GLY A 126 11.09 3.52 -3.38
C GLY A 126 10.55 2.68 -4.55
N GLY A 127 11.48 2.15 -5.34
CA GLY A 127 11.20 1.30 -6.50
C GLY A 127 11.05 2.04 -7.83
N GLY A 128 10.89 3.37 -7.83
CA GLY A 128 10.81 4.17 -9.06
C GLY A 128 12.13 4.30 -9.84
N THR A 129 13.27 4.18 -9.15
CA THR A 129 14.60 4.24 -9.79
C THR A 129 15.64 3.42 -9.02
N PRO A 130 16.59 2.76 -9.71
CA PRO A 130 17.70 2.05 -9.06
C PRO A 130 18.72 2.99 -8.41
N LEU A 131 18.64 4.31 -8.65
CA LEU A 131 19.56 5.31 -8.10
C LEU A 131 19.14 5.85 -6.73
N ALA A 132 17.97 5.44 -6.24
CA ALA A 132 17.43 5.86 -4.96
C ALA A 132 18.33 5.45 -3.78
N LYS A 133 18.46 6.32 -2.78
CA LYS A 133 19.18 6.04 -1.53
C LYS A 133 18.19 5.81 -0.40
N VAL A 134 17.73 4.57 -0.28
CA VAL A 134 16.72 4.19 0.72
C VAL A 134 17.38 4.02 2.10
N PRO A 135 16.90 4.67 3.18
CA PRO A 135 17.43 4.51 4.53
C PRO A 135 16.93 3.22 5.18
N VAL A 136 17.36 2.07 4.65
CA VAL A 136 16.89 0.74 5.07
C VAL A 136 17.30 0.46 6.51
N GLY A 137 16.31 0.12 7.35
CA GLY A 137 16.47 -0.28 8.74
C GLY A 137 15.16 -0.79 9.35
N PRO A 138 15.15 -1.26 10.61
CA PRO A 138 13.91 -1.71 11.26
C PRO A 138 12.84 -0.60 11.26
N GLY A 139 11.65 -0.88 10.73
CA GLY A 139 10.51 0.05 10.78
C GLY A 139 10.67 1.32 9.94
N TYR A 140 11.62 1.38 9.01
CA TYR A 140 12.00 2.62 8.31
C TYR A 140 10.87 3.30 7.49
N GLN A 141 9.75 2.61 7.21
CA GLN A 141 8.59 3.22 6.53
C GLN A 141 7.47 3.62 7.53
N ALA A 142 7.55 3.25 8.81
CA ALA A 142 6.58 3.67 9.83
C ALA A 142 6.44 5.20 9.95
N PRO A 143 7.53 5.99 9.89
CA PRO A 143 7.39 7.46 9.84
C PRO A 143 6.64 7.98 8.60
N LEU A 144 6.72 7.29 7.45
CA LEU A 144 5.96 7.65 6.25
C LEU A 144 4.45 7.40 6.48
N SER A 145 4.12 6.23 7.03
CA SER A 145 2.75 5.88 7.42
C SER A 145 2.17 6.90 8.39
N GLN A 146 2.92 7.26 9.44
CA GLN A 146 2.49 8.23 10.44
C GLN A 146 2.19 9.60 9.82
N ALA A 147 3.05 10.06 8.91
CA ALA A 147 2.89 11.33 8.21
C ALA A 147 1.65 11.32 7.29
N VAL A 148 1.43 10.25 6.53
CA VAL A 148 0.23 10.08 5.69
C VAL A 148 -1.02 10.04 6.54
N ARG A 149 -1.03 9.23 7.60
CA ARG A 149 -2.16 9.09 8.52
C ARG A 149 -2.56 10.44 9.13
N SER A 150 -1.58 11.18 9.64
CA SER A 150 -1.82 12.47 10.30
C SER A 150 -2.16 13.58 9.29
N GLY A 151 -1.52 13.57 8.13
CA GLY A 151 -1.67 14.62 7.12
C GLY A 151 -2.92 14.49 6.26
N ALA A 152 -3.41 13.26 6.04
CA ALA A 152 -4.59 12.98 5.23
C ALA A 152 -5.81 12.50 6.03
N ASP A 153 -5.64 12.25 7.33
CA ASP A 153 -6.72 11.76 8.22
C ASP A 153 -7.38 10.48 7.65
N ILE A 154 -6.57 9.54 7.18
CA ILE A 154 -7.00 8.26 6.60
C ILE A 154 -6.29 7.12 7.33
N PRO A 155 -6.94 5.97 7.58
CA PRO A 155 -6.26 4.80 8.11
C PRO A 155 -5.07 4.40 7.25
N THR A 156 -4.00 3.95 7.90
CA THR A 156 -2.79 3.49 7.20
C THR A 156 -2.33 2.13 7.66
N ALA A 157 -1.75 1.39 6.73
CA ALA A 157 -0.88 0.26 7.04
C ALA A 157 0.58 0.68 6.86
N THR A 158 1.45 0.11 7.68
CA THR A 158 2.90 0.21 7.48
C THR A 158 3.55 -1.15 7.29
N VAL A 159 4.75 -1.13 6.74
CA VAL A 159 5.56 -2.28 6.36
C VAL A 159 7.03 -1.92 6.54
N GLY A 160 7.93 -2.90 6.48
CA GLY A 160 9.35 -2.63 6.27
C GLY A 160 10.20 -3.00 7.46
N MET A 161 10.79 -4.20 7.39
CA MET A 161 11.70 -4.73 8.42
C MET A 161 11.10 -4.69 9.84
N ILE A 162 9.80 -4.95 9.94
CA ILE A 162 9.13 -5.20 11.21
C ILE A 162 9.19 -6.70 11.45
N THR A 163 9.89 -7.10 12.51
CA THR A 163 10.19 -8.51 12.81
C THR A 163 9.98 -8.87 14.27
N GLN A 164 9.94 -7.88 15.16
CA GLN A 164 9.78 -8.07 16.59
C GLN A 164 8.35 -7.75 17.04
N ALA A 165 7.82 -8.55 17.97
CA ALA A 165 6.46 -8.37 18.48
C ALA A 165 6.26 -6.98 19.11
N TRP A 166 7.21 -6.56 19.96
CA TRP A 166 7.20 -5.24 20.60
C TRP A 166 7.25 -4.09 19.59
N GLN A 167 7.94 -4.28 18.45
CA GLN A 167 8.04 -3.25 17.41
C GLN A 167 6.70 -3.05 16.71
N ALA A 168 6.01 -4.14 16.37
CA ALA A 168 4.67 -4.06 15.77
C ALA A 168 3.64 -3.45 16.76
N ASP A 169 3.68 -3.87 18.03
CA ASP A 169 2.81 -3.33 19.08
C ASP A 169 3.03 -1.82 19.29
N GLN A 170 4.28 -1.36 19.35
CA GLN A 170 4.60 0.06 19.49
C GLN A 170 4.12 0.90 18.31
N ILE A 171 4.30 0.43 17.07
CA ILE A 171 3.82 1.14 15.86
C ILE A 171 2.33 1.45 15.97
N VAL A 172 1.52 0.47 16.38
CA VAL A 172 0.06 0.66 16.52
C VAL A 172 -0.25 1.56 17.71
N ARG A 173 0.32 1.28 18.89
CA ARG A 173 0.04 2.05 20.12
C ARG A 173 0.46 3.52 20.03
N ASN A 174 1.51 3.82 19.28
CA ASN A 174 1.99 5.18 19.06
C ASN A 174 1.23 5.93 17.96
N GLY A 175 0.27 5.27 17.28
CA GLY A 175 -0.50 5.86 16.18
C GLY A 175 0.33 6.08 14.92
N GLU A 176 1.40 5.30 14.71
CA GLU A 176 2.22 5.36 13.50
C GLU A 176 1.55 4.64 12.31
N ALA A 177 0.70 3.66 12.60
CA ALA A 177 -0.18 3.00 11.64
C ALA A 177 -1.36 2.34 12.37
N ASP A 178 -2.45 2.10 11.64
CA ASP A 178 -3.58 1.31 12.14
C ASP A 178 -3.36 -0.19 11.92
N ILE A 179 -2.58 -0.57 10.89
CA ILE A 179 -2.24 -1.96 10.56
C ILE A 179 -0.72 -2.13 10.33
N VAL A 180 -0.18 -3.26 10.75
CA VAL A 180 1.21 -3.66 10.47
C VAL A 180 1.22 -4.83 9.49
N PHE A 181 1.73 -4.60 8.28
CA PHE A 181 1.95 -5.62 7.28
C PHE A 181 3.33 -6.26 7.40
N MET A 182 3.35 -7.59 7.34
CA MET A 182 4.56 -8.39 7.48
C MET A 182 4.72 -9.31 6.27
N ALA A 183 5.94 -9.36 5.72
CA ALA A 183 6.26 -10.19 4.55
C ALA A 183 7.35 -11.21 4.86
N ARG A 184 8.63 -10.78 4.84
CA ARG A 184 9.79 -11.68 4.99
C ARG A 184 9.81 -12.48 6.29
N GLU A 185 9.23 -11.95 7.36
CA GLU A 185 9.12 -12.68 8.64
C GLU A 185 8.12 -13.83 8.52
N MET A 186 6.93 -13.59 7.96
CA MET A 186 5.91 -14.63 7.74
C MET A 186 6.39 -15.77 6.80
N LEU A 187 7.32 -15.49 5.88
CA LEU A 187 7.91 -16.51 5.01
C LEU A 187 8.80 -17.52 5.78
N ARG A 188 9.50 -17.06 6.82
CA ARG A 188 10.37 -17.93 7.64
C ARG A 188 9.68 -18.42 8.91
N GLU A 189 8.68 -17.71 9.37
CA GLU A 189 7.95 -17.95 10.60
C GLU A 189 6.44 -17.75 10.37
N PRO A 190 5.72 -18.75 9.82
CA PRO A 190 4.31 -18.60 9.49
C PRO A 190 3.41 -18.46 10.73
N TYR A 191 3.87 -18.89 11.91
CA TYR A 191 3.15 -18.74 13.19
C TYR A 191 3.63 -17.53 13.99
N TRP A 192 4.22 -16.55 13.30
CA TRP A 192 4.71 -15.33 13.93
C TRP A 192 3.64 -14.62 14.76
N PRO A 193 2.36 -14.50 14.33
CA PRO A 193 1.33 -13.86 15.16
C PRO A 193 1.13 -14.54 16.51
N GLN A 194 1.15 -15.89 16.57
CA GLN A 194 1.08 -16.62 17.83
C GLN A 194 2.35 -16.41 18.68
N LYS A 195 3.54 -16.41 18.06
CA LYS A 195 4.79 -16.10 18.79
C LYS A 195 4.79 -14.68 19.34
N ALA A 196 4.25 -13.73 18.60
CA ALA A 196 4.12 -12.34 19.01
C ALA A 196 3.15 -12.21 20.20
N ALA A 197 1.99 -12.86 20.12
CA ALA A 197 1.04 -12.90 21.23
C ALA A 197 1.65 -13.50 22.51
N ALA A 198 2.45 -14.56 22.39
CA ALA A 198 3.20 -15.13 23.51
C ALA A 198 4.21 -14.14 24.11
N ALA A 199 4.99 -13.47 23.25
CA ALA A 199 5.97 -12.48 23.69
C ALA A 199 5.34 -11.25 24.35
N LEU A 200 4.13 -10.88 23.94
CA LEU A 200 3.38 -9.73 24.47
C LEU A 200 2.46 -10.11 25.65
N GLY A 201 2.36 -11.40 26.00
CA GLY A 201 1.51 -11.85 27.10
C GLY A 201 0.01 -11.82 26.81
N VAL A 202 -0.38 -11.86 25.53
CA VAL A 202 -1.78 -11.77 25.06
C VAL A 202 -2.20 -13.04 24.30
N MET A 203 -1.65 -14.20 24.67
CA MET A 203 -1.98 -15.48 24.02
C MET A 203 -3.47 -15.77 24.05
N ASP A 204 -4.20 -15.34 25.09
CA ASP A 204 -5.63 -15.54 25.25
C ASP A 204 -6.47 -14.89 24.12
N GLU A 205 -5.94 -13.85 23.49
CA GLU A 205 -6.57 -13.14 22.37
C GLU A 205 -6.19 -13.73 20.99
N ALA A 206 -5.12 -14.54 20.94
CA ALA A 206 -4.64 -15.10 19.68
C ALA A 206 -5.51 -16.28 19.21
N TYR A 207 -5.74 -16.31 17.90
CA TYR A 207 -6.30 -17.50 17.25
C TYR A 207 -5.29 -18.65 17.26
N VAL A 208 -5.72 -19.78 17.82
CA VAL A 208 -5.01 -21.05 17.80
C VAL A 208 -6.01 -22.11 17.35
N ALA A 209 -5.67 -22.83 16.27
CA ALA A 209 -6.47 -23.96 15.82
C ALA A 209 -6.56 -25.03 16.92
N ASP A 210 -7.72 -25.65 17.09
CA ASP A 210 -8.01 -26.60 18.18
C ASP A 210 -6.95 -27.70 18.33
N GLN A 211 -6.38 -28.16 17.22
CA GLN A 211 -5.35 -29.18 17.16
C GLN A 211 -4.04 -28.78 17.89
N TYR A 212 -3.81 -27.48 18.10
CA TYR A 212 -2.57 -26.94 18.66
C TYR A 212 -2.71 -26.30 20.05
N HIS A 213 -3.89 -26.37 20.68
CA HIS A 213 -4.12 -25.79 22.02
C HIS A 213 -3.11 -26.29 23.06
N ARG A 214 -2.76 -27.58 23.03
CA ARG A 214 -1.77 -28.21 23.93
C ARG A 214 -0.36 -27.58 23.88
N ALA A 215 0.02 -26.99 22.75
CA ALA A 215 1.32 -26.31 22.62
C ALA A 215 1.35 -24.93 23.27
N HIS A 216 0.17 -24.37 23.57
CA HIS A 216 -0.02 -23.04 24.17
C HIS A 216 -0.61 -23.10 25.58
N GLY A 217 -0.64 -24.28 26.21
CA GLY A 217 -1.15 -24.45 27.57
C GLY A 217 -2.67 -24.34 27.70
N ARG A 218 -3.40 -24.52 26.59
CA ARG A 218 -4.86 -24.62 26.55
C ARG A 218 -5.31 -26.07 26.40
#